data_AF-A0A0S8APB4-F1
#
_entry.id   AF-A0A0S8APB4-F1
#
_cell.length_a   1.000
_cell.length_b   1.000
_cell.length_c   1.000
_cell.angle_alpha   90.00
_cell.angle_beta   90.00
_cell.angle_gamma   90.00
#
_symmetry.space_group_name_H-M   'P 1'
#
loop_
_entity.id
_entity.type
_entity.pdbx_description
1 polymer ?
#
loop_
_entity_poly.entity_id
_entity_poly.type
_entity_poly.pdbx_seq_one_letter_code
_entity_poly.pdbx_strand_id
1 'polypeptide(L)'
;MMELVLGLGLTVAIGGVAWLVWDGTAASAAAGFGILATLIHLVAVALIRPVIRGPTKTLMARWAMGMGLRLVGVAVFLVLVTWKREVFPPLPAAIGYVGVLLPLLFSEMRLLR
;
A
#
# COMPACT_ATOMS: atom_id res chain seq x y z
N MET A 1 -7.90 -6.92 -11.30
CA MET A 1 -9.02 -7.39 -10.45
C MET A 1 -8.52 -8.15 -9.24
N MET A 2 -7.70 -9.21 -9.39
CA MET A 2 -7.21 -9.99 -8.24
C MET A 2 -6.42 -9.16 -7.21
N GLU A 3 -5.55 -8.24 -7.65
CA GLU A 3 -4.80 -7.33 -6.77
C GLU A 3 -5.71 -6.38 -5.96
N LEU A 4 -6.81 -5.94 -6.56
CA LEU A 4 -7.78 -5.07 -5.91
C LEU A 4 -8.58 -5.84 -4.84
N VAL A 5 -8.97 -7.08 -5.13
CA VAL A 5 -9.63 -7.97 -4.16
C VAL A 5 -8.69 -8.28 -2.99
N LEU A 6 -7.41 -8.57 -3.27
CA LEU A 6 -6.40 -8.81 -2.24
C LEU A 6 -6.16 -7.55 -1.39
N GLY A 7 -5.97 -6.39 -2.01
CA GLY A 7 -5.74 -5.13 -1.30
C GLY A 7 -6.92 -4.74 -0.41
N LEU A 8 -8.15 -4.83 -0.93
CA LEU A 8 -9.35 -4.56 -0.14
C LEU A 8 -9.57 -5.61 0.96
N GLY A 9 -9.36 -6.89 0.67
CA GLY A 9 -9.47 -7.96 1.66
C GLY A 9 -8.49 -7.78 2.82
N LEU A 10 -7.24 -7.44 2.52
CA LEU A 10 -6.21 -7.15 3.53
C LEU A 10 -6.54 -5.89 4.32
N THR A 11 -7.05 -4.84 3.65
CA THR A 11 -7.47 -3.61 4.32
C THR A 11 -8.59 -3.87 5.32
N VAL A 12 -9.60 -4.66 4.92
CA VAL A 12 -10.73 -5.02 5.80
C VAL A 12 -10.25 -5.90 6.95
N ALA A 13 -9.40 -6.90 6.68
CA ALA A 13 -8.86 -7.78 7.72
C ALA A 13 -8.03 -7.00 8.75
N ILE A 14 -7.10 -6.16 8.29
CA ILE A 14 -6.23 -5.36 9.16
C ILE A 14 -7.03 -4.29 9.90
N GLY A 15 -7.97 -3.62 9.23
CA GLY A 15 -8.88 -2.66 9.86
C GLY A 15 -9.75 -3.31 10.95
N GLY A 16 -10.25 -4.52 10.71
CA GLY A 16 -11.01 -5.30 11.70
C GLY A 16 -10.16 -5.70 12.90
N VAL A 17 -8.91 -6.14 12.68
CA VAL A 17 -7.97 -6.42 13.79
C VAL A 17 -7.66 -5.14 14.58
N ALA A 18 -7.40 -4.02 13.90
CA ALA A 18 -7.13 -2.75 14.56
C ALA A 18 -8.32 -2.27 15.41
N TRP A 19 -9.55 -2.51 14.93
CA TRP A 19 -10.78 -2.22 15.68
C TRP A 19 -10.91 -3.05 16.95
N LEU A 20 -10.59 -4.35 16.89
CA LEU A 20 -10.66 -5.26 18.03
C LEU A 20 -9.57 -5.01 19.08
N VAL A 21 -8.40 -4.52 18.66
CA VAL A 21 -7.23 -4.36 19.55
C VAL A 21 -7.16 -2.97 20.18
N TRP A 22 -7.54 -1.91 19.45
CA TRP A 22 -7.45 -0.53 19.92
C TRP A 22 -8.83 0.13 20.00
N ASP A 23 -9.31 0.71 18.90
CA ASP A 23 -10.55 1.48 18.84
C ASP A 23 -10.95 1.80 17.38
N GLY A 24 -12.07 2.53 17.21
CA GLY A 24 -12.54 2.99 15.90
C GLY A 24 -11.58 3.95 15.19
N THR A 25 -10.84 4.76 15.95
CA THR A 25 -9.85 5.70 15.39
C THR A 25 -8.69 4.93 14.76
N ALA A 26 -8.13 3.96 15.48
CA ALA A 26 -7.09 3.07 14.99
C ALA A 26 -7.55 2.27 13.76
N ALA A 27 -8.79 1.78 13.76
CA ALA A 27 -9.37 1.07 12.63
C ALA A 27 -9.47 1.94 11.38
N SER A 28 -9.96 3.18 11.52
CA SER A 28 -10.08 4.12 10.40
C SER A 28 -8.71 4.53 9.85
N ALA A 29 -7.71 4.73 10.71
CA ALA A 29 -6.35 5.02 10.29
C ALA A 29 -5.74 3.84 9.53
N ALA A 30 -5.85 2.62 10.07
CA ALA A 30 -5.36 1.40 9.42
C ALA A 30 -6.05 1.17 8.06
N ALA A 31 -7.37 1.35 7.98
CA ALA A 31 -8.12 1.22 6.75
C ALA A 31 -7.72 2.29 5.72
N GLY A 32 -7.60 3.56 6.13
CA GLY A 32 -7.19 4.65 5.24
C GLY A 32 -5.82 4.42 4.62
N PHE A 33 -4.84 3.99 5.43
CA PHE A 33 -3.51 3.68 4.94
C PHE A 33 -3.44 2.38 4.12
N GLY A 34 -4.29 1.38 4.40
CA GLY A 34 -4.45 0.19 3.56
C GLY A 34 -5.04 0.51 2.18
N ILE A 35 -6.04 1.38 2.12
CA ILE A 35 -6.60 1.89 0.85
C ILE A 35 -5.52 2.64 0.08
N LEU A 36 -4.79 3.55 0.75
CA LEU A 36 -3.70 4.29 0.12
C LEU A 36 -2.64 3.36 -0.48
N ALA A 37 -2.20 2.34 0.26
CA ALA A 37 -1.27 1.33 -0.21
C ALA A 37 -1.81 0.58 -1.45
N THR A 38 -3.09 0.20 -1.42
CA THR A 38 -3.76 -0.46 -2.55
C THR A 38 -3.79 0.42 -3.79
N LEU A 39 -4.17 1.70 -3.66
CA LEU A 39 -4.20 2.64 -4.78
C LEU A 39 -2.81 2.85 -5.40
N ILE A 40 -1.79 3.08 -4.56
CA ILE A 40 -0.41 3.22 -5.01
C ILE A 40 0.04 1.96 -5.78
N HIS A 41 -0.26 0.78 -5.25
CA HIS A 41 0.09 -0.48 -5.88
C HIS A 41 -0.61 -0.66 -7.24
N LEU A 42 -1.91 -0.36 -7.34
CA LEU A 42 -2.65 -0.45 -8.60
C LEU A 42 -2.06 0.45 -9.69
N VAL A 43 -1.65 1.67 -9.32
CA VAL A 43 -0.97 2.59 -10.24
C VAL A 43 0.41 2.04 -10.63
N ALA A 44 1.17 1.50 -9.69
CA ALA A 44 2.47 0.88 -9.98
C ALA A 44 2.35 -0.30 -10.96
N VAL A 45 1.36 -1.18 -10.75
CA VAL A 45 1.08 -2.30 -11.67
C VAL A 45 0.64 -1.78 -13.03
N ALA A 46 -0.24 -0.77 -13.09
CA ALA A 46 -0.68 -0.17 -14.34
C ALA A 46 0.50 0.43 -15.15
N LEU A 47 1.51 0.98 -14.46
CA LEU A 47 2.72 1.49 -15.10
C LEU A 47 3.61 0.37 -15.66
N ILE A 48 3.75 -0.75 -14.94
CA ILE A 48 4.66 -1.85 -15.30
C ILE A 48 4.04 -2.77 -16.36
N ARG A 49 2.74 -3.10 -16.23
CA ARG A 49 2.02 -4.07 -17.07
C ARG A 49 2.26 -3.95 -18.59
N PRO A 50 2.26 -2.75 -19.21
CA PRO A 50 2.49 -2.63 -20.65
C PRO A 50 3.94 -2.92 -21.09
N VAL A 51 4.91 -2.87 -20.18
CA VAL A 51 6.34 -3.01 -20.51
C VAL A 51 6.96 -4.32 -20.00
N ILE A 52 6.18 -5.23 -19.42
CA ILE A 52 6.66 -6.51 -18.85
C ILE A 52 7.44 -7.35 -19.87
N ARG A 53 7.00 -7.35 -21.13
CA ARG A 53 7.66 -8.09 -22.23
C ARG A 53 8.65 -7.24 -23.03
N GLY A 54 8.89 -6.00 -22.60
CA GLY A 54 9.75 -5.05 -23.27
C GLY A 54 11.23 -5.15 -22.85
N PRO A 55 12.09 -4.26 -23.37
CA PRO A 55 13.49 -4.22 -22.99
C PRO A 55 13.69 -3.98 -21.48
N THR A 56 14.68 -4.66 -20.88
CA THR A 56 14.95 -4.61 -19.43
C THR A 56 15.12 -3.18 -18.90
N LYS A 57 15.77 -2.28 -19.66
CA LYS A 57 15.93 -0.87 -19.26
C LYS A 57 14.60 -0.15 -19.05
N THR A 58 13.63 -0.37 -19.94
CA THR A 58 12.30 0.27 -19.87
C THR A 58 11.48 -0.32 -18.73
N LEU A 59 11.60 -1.62 -18.50
CA LEU A 59 10.99 -2.31 -17.35
C LEU A 59 11.52 -1.75 -16.03
N MET A 60 12.84 -1.64 -15.87
CA MET A 60 13.45 -1.11 -14.64
C MET A 60 13.07 0.35 -14.38
N ALA A 61 13.01 1.19 -15.42
CA ALA A 61 12.59 2.59 -15.27
C ALA A 61 11.13 2.69 -14.77
N ARG A 62 10.22 1.87 -15.31
CA ARG A 62 8.80 1.84 -14.91
C ARG A 62 8.62 1.26 -13.51
N TRP A 63 9.40 0.24 -13.16
CA TRP A 63 9.44 -0.31 -11.81
C TRP A 63 9.97 0.70 -10.78
N ALA A 64 11.04 1.44 -11.12
CA ALA A 64 11.58 2.50 -10.28
C ALA A 64 10.56 3.63 -10.03
N MET A 65 9.75 3.99 -11.05
CA MET A 65 8.64 4.93 -10.85
C MET A 65 7.58 4.39 -9.87
N GLY A 66 7.23 3.10 -9.97
CA GLY A 66 6.35 2.46 -9.00
C GLY A 66 6.94 2.50 -7.58
N MET A 67 8.25 2.28 -7.43
CA MET A 67 8.94 2.39 -6.15
C MET A 67 8.93 3.83 -5.61
N GLY A 68 9.12 4.82 -6.49
CA GLY A 68 8.95 6.23 -6.16
C GLY A 68 7.55 6.54 -5.62
N LEU A 69 6.51 5.97 -6.23
CA LEU A 69 5.13 6.12 -5.76
C LEU A 69 4.91 5.56 -4.35
N ARG A 70 5.58 4.44 -4.01
CA ARG A 70 5.57 3.88 -2.65
C ARG A 70 6.27 4.80 -1.66
N LEU A 71 7.40 5.39 -2.03
CA LEU A 71 8.08 6.40 -1.19
C LEU A 71 7.20 7.62 -0.93
N VAL A 72 6.42 8.07 -1.92
CA VAL A 72 5.42 9.13 -1.72
C VAL A 72 4.38 8.70 -0.68
N GLY A 73 3.89 7.45 -0.72
CA GLY A 73 3.00 6.92 0.31
C GLY A 73 3.60 6.95 1.71
N VAL A 74 4.88 6.59 1.85
CA VAL A 74 5.62 6.67 3.12
C VAL A 74 5.76 8.14 3.58
N ALA A 75 6.05 9.06 2.66
CA ALA A 75 6.13 10.48 3.00
C ALA A 75 4.77 11.02 3.50
N VAL A 76 3.67 10.66 2.83
CA VAL A 76 2.30 11.00 3.28
C VAL A 76 2.03 10.43 4.67
N PHE A 77 2.41 9.17 4.92
CA PHE A 77 2.30 8.56 6.25
C PHE A 77 3.06 9.37 7.31
N LEU A 78 4.33 9.69 7.07
CA LEU A 78 5.15 10.45 8.02
C LEU A 78 4.55 11.83 8.32
N VAL A 79 4.11 12.55 7.28
CA VAL A 79 3.48 13.87 7.44
C VAL A 79 2.20 13.78 8.28
N LEU A 80 1.30 12.85 7.96
CA LEU A 80 0.01 12.73 8.64
C LEU A 80 0.15 12.30 10.10
N VAL A 81 1.02 11.33 10.38
CA VAL A 81 1.30 10.87 11.75
C VAL A 81 1.98 11.96 12.58
N THR A 82 2.84 12.78 11.97
CA THR A 82 3.52 13.88 12.68
C THR A 82 2.58 15.05 12.95
N TRP A 83 1.72 15.40 11.98
CA TRP A 83 0.81 16.54 12.12
C TRP A 83 -0.41 16.20 12.99
N LYS A 84 -1.02 15.04 12.77
CA LYS A 84 -2.34 14.68 13.33
C LYS A 84 -2.27 13.35 14.06
N ARG A 85 -1.33 13.23 15.00
CA ARG A 85 -1.04 11.98 15.73
C ARG A 85 -2.24 11.39 16.48
N GLU A 86 -3.14 12.25 16.96
CA GLU A 86 -4.39 11.84 17.64
C GLU A 86 -5.37 11.15 16.68
N VAL A 87 -5.35 11.53 15.40
CA VAL A 87 -6.24 10.97 14.36
C VAL A 87 -5.57 9.81 13.63
N PHE A 88 -4.25 9.90 13.43
CA PHE A 88 -3.42 8.90 12.77
C PHE A 88 -2.39 8.35 13.75
N PRO A 89 -2.81 7.44 14.66
CA PRO A 89 -1.87 6.79 15.55
C PRO A 89 -0.82 6.01 14.73
N PRO A 90 0.47 6.17 15.03
CA PRO A 90 1.58 5.68 14.20
C PRO A 90 1.55 4.17 13.97
N LEU A 91 1.22 3.40 15.02
CA LEU A 91 1.21 1.94 14.99
C LEU A 91 0.09 1.40 14.07
N PRO A 92 -1.20 1.73 14.29
CA PRO A 92 -2.28 1.30 13.40
C PRO A 92 -2.10 1.75 11.96
N ALA A 93 -1.67 2.99 11.74
CA ALA A 93 -1.40 3.53 10.41
C ALA A 93 -0.27 2.76 9.69
N ALA A 94 0.82 2.45 10.39
CA ALA A 94 1.94 1.68 9.84
C ALA A 94 1.52 0.24 9.51
N ILE A 95 0.76 -0.41 10.40
CA ILE A 95 0.26 -1.77 10.18
C ILE A 95 -0.70 -1.80 8.97
N GLY A 96 -1.59 -0.81 8.85
CA GLY A 96 -2.47 -0.66 7.69
C GLY A 96 -1.71 -0.50 6.38
N TYR A 97 -0.69 0.38 6.36
CA TYR A 97 0.11 0.61 5.16
C TYR A 97 0.98 -0.61 4.80
N VAL A 98 1.82 -1.06 5.72
CA VAL A 98 2.83 -2.11 5.48
C VAL A 98 2.17 -3.48 5.34
N GLY A 99 1.16 -3.76 6.15
CA GLY A 99 0.44 -5.03 6.12
C GLY A 99 -0.33 -5.26 4.82
N VAL A 100 -0.76 -4.19 4.14
CA VAL A 100 -1.35 -4.28 2.79
C VAL A 100 -0.28 -4.24 1.71
N LEU A 101 0.73 -3.37 1.84
CA LEU A 101 1.76 -3.19 0.82
C LEU A 101 2.65 -4.44 0.63
N LEU A 102 3.03 -5.12 1.71
CA LEU A 102 3.94 -6.28 1.64
C LEU A 102 3.35 -7.43 0.81
N PRO A 103 2.12 -7.93 1.07
CA PRO A 103 1.52 -8.96 0.24
C PRO A 103 1.38 -8.55 -1.23
N LEU A 104 1.05 -7.29 -1.48
CA LEU A 104 0.93 -6.75 -2.83
C LEU A 104 2.27 -6.72 -3.58
N LEU A 105 3.37 -6.37 -2.90
CA LEU A 105 4.73 -6.48 -3.44
C LEU A 105 5.08 -7.93 -3.82
N PHE A 106 4.71 -8.91 -2.99
CA PHE A 106 4.92 -10.32 -3.34
C PHE A 106 4.13 -10.73 -4.59
N SER A 107 2.89 -10.24 -4.75
CA SER A 107 2.12 -10.51 -5.97
C SER A 107 2.75 -9.88 -7.23
N GLU A 108 3.32 -8.69 -7.11
CA GLU A 108 4.04 -8.01 -8.21
C GLU A 108 5.30 -8.76 -8.62
N MET A 109 6.09 -9.24 -7.66
CA MET A 109 7.28 -10.04 -7.94
C MET A 109 6.95 -11.35 -8.65
N ARG A 110 5.81 -11.96 -8.33
CA ARG A 110 5.29 -13.12 -9.05
C ARG A 110 4.86 -12.77 -10.49
N LEU A 111 4.43 -11.53 -10.73
CA LEU A 111 4.00 -11.04 -12.03
C LEU A 111 5.18 -10.68 -12.95
N LEU A 112 6.34 -10.38 -12.36
CA LEU A 112 7.61 -10.08 -13.05
C LEU A 112 8.47 -11.31 -13.36
N ARG A 113 8.15 -12.46 -12.76
CA ARG A 113 8.85 -13.73 -12.98
C ARG A 113 8.31 -14.45 -14.21
#